data_AF-A0A954EAH6-F1
#
_entry.id   AF-A0A954EAH6-F1
#
_cell.length_a   1.000
_cell.length_b   1.000
_cell.length_c   1.000
_cell.angle_alpha   90.00
_cell.angle_beta   90.00
_cell.angle_gamma   90.00
#
_symmetry.space_group_name_H-M   'P 1'
#
loop_
_entity.id
_entity.type
_entity.pdbx_description
1 polymer ?
#
loop_
_entity_poly.entity_id
_entity_poly.type
_entity_poly.pdbx_seq_one_letter_code
_entity_poly.pdbx_strand_id
1 'polypeptide(L)'
;MPRKKRQRISLHEHGHSILLDMGPIEIWDGADLSLLRETVSRLVEVEKRKSLAFAMNHVKYVPSGFFGMLLDCFDRGIEITLLNPNNHVTGMLWFQRFFEESARGSFQLHSGPDEEIPHDQPLPWTSEDDQEIWDANEAKRPRVPTLHRS
;
A
#
# COMPACT_ATOMS: atom_id res chain seq x y z
N MET A 1 -0.70 10.19 -38.78
CA MET A 1 -1.45 9.35 -37.82
C MET A 1 -1.01 9.73 -36.41
N PRO A 2 -1.81 10.41 -35.59
CA PRO A 2 -1.39 10.81 -34.25
C PRO A 2 -1.24 9.57 -33.37
N ARG A 3 -0.11 9.46 -32.66
CA ARG A 3 0.15 8.38 -31.68
C ARG A 3 -0.98 8.36 -30.66
N LYS A 4 -1.88 7.37 -30.72
CA LYS A 4 -2.79 7.06 -29.61
C LYS A 4 -1.91 6.86 -28.38
N LYS A 5 -1.92 7.82 -27.45
CA LYS A 5 -1.37 7.64 -26.11
C LYS A 5 -1.96 6.32 -25.61
N ARG A 6 -1.11 5.31 -25.41
CA ARG A 6 -1.52 4.01 -24.85
C ARG A 6 -2.06 4.31 -23.47
N GLN A 7 -3.38 4.47 -23.36
CA GLN A 7 -4.06 4.59 -22.08
C GLN A 7 -3.98 3.20 -21.47
N ARG A 8 -2.98 3.01 -20.60
CA ARG A 8 -2.67 1.71 -19.98
C ARG A 8 -3.70 1.32 -18.91
N ILE A 9 -4.38 2.34 -18.37
CA ILE A 9 -5.39 2.23 -17.32
C ILE A 9 -6.71 2.68 -17.89
N SER A 10 -7.74 1.86 -17.79
CA SER A 10 -9.11 2.23 -18.15
C SER A 10 -9.91 2.53 -16.89
N LEU A 11 -10.73 3.57 -16.94
CA LEU A 11 -11.57 3.97 -15.81
C LEU A 11 -13.02 3.64 -16.17
N HIS A 12 -13.68 2.90 -15.28
CA HIS A 12 -15.08 2.54 -15.41
C HIS A 12 -15.84 3.01 -14.17
N GLU A 13 -16.89 3.79 -14.35
CA GLU A 13 -17.74 4.21 -13.23
C GLU A 13 -18.72 3.09 -12.89
N HIS A 14 -18.70 2.62 -11.64
CA HIS A 14 -19.61 1.62 -11.12
C HIS A 14 -20.33 2.17 -9.89
N GLY A 15 -21.44 2.87 -10.13
CA GLY A 15 -22.24 3.49 -9.07
C GLY A 15 -21.44 4.55 -8.31
N HIS A 16 -21.12 4.28 -7.04
CA HIS A 16 -20.34 5.20 -6.19
C HIS A 16 -18.82 4.95 -6.23
N SER A 17 -18.39 3.85 -6.85
CA SER A 17 -16.97 3.47 -6.93
C SER A 17 -16.44 3.66 -8.34
N ILE A 18 -15.17 4.02 -8.46
CA ILE A 18 -14.44 4.05 -9.73
C ILE A 18 -13.61 2.79 -9.83
N LEU A 19 -13.85 2.01 -10.87
CA LEU A 19 -13.04 0.84 -11.21
C LEU A 19 -11.89 1.26 -12.13
N LEU A 20 -10.67 1.07 -11.64
CA LEU A 20 -9.43 1.18 -12.38
C LEU A 20 -9.08 -0.20 -12.95
N ASP A 21 -9.24 -0.37 -14.26
CA ASP A 21 -8.77 -1.56 -14.94
C ASP A 21 -7.27 -1.42 -15.24
N MET A 22 -6.48 -2.29 -14.63
CA MET A 22 -5.03 -2.35 -14.75
C MET A 22 -4.58 -2.88 -16.13
N GLY A 23 -5.52 -3.32 -16.96
CA GLY A 23 -5.28 -3.80 -18.31
C GLY A 23 -4.45 -5.09 -18.34
N PRO A 24 -3.90 -5.47 -19.50
CA PRO A 24 -3.18 -6.73 -19.68
C PRO A 24 -1.73 -6.69 -19.15
N ILE A 25 -1.37 -5.69 -18.34
CA ILE A 25 0.00 -5.51 -17.87
C ILE A 25 0.28 -6.44 -16.69
N GLU A 26 1.23 -7.35 -16.89
CA GLU A 26 1.59 -8.34 -15.87
C GLU A 26 2.53 -7.78 -14.80
N ILE A 27 3.41 -6.84 -15.17
CA ILE A 27 4.42 -6.27 -14.28
C ILE A 27 4.31 -4.75 -14.37
N TRP A 28 4.06 -4.14 -13.21
CA TRP A 28 3.97 -2.70 -13.07
C TRP A 28 5.34 -2.10 -12.74
N ASP A 29 5.79 -1.13 -13.53
CA ASP A 29 7.06 -0.42 -13.31
C ASP A 29 6.87 0.95 -12.62
N GLY A 30 7.97 1.64 -12.33
CA GLY A 30 7.92 2.95 -11.65
C GLY A 30 7.22 4.05 -12.44
N ALA A 31 7.22 3.99 -13.78
CA ALA A 31 6.53 4.96 -14.62
C ALA A 31 5.01 4.69 -14.62
N ASP A 32 4.62 3.42 -14.68
CA ASP A 32 3.22 3.00 -14.56
C ASP A 32 2.65 3.37 -13.18
N LEU A 33 3.43 3.21 -12.11
CA LEU A 33 3.03 3.64 -10.76
C LEU A 33 2.89 5.16 -10.63
N SER A 34 3.75 5.92 -11.30
CA SER A 34 3.67 7.38 -11.30
C SER A 34 2.40 7.85 -12.01
N LEU A 35 2.05 7.24 -13.14
CA LEU A 35 0.80 7.51 -13.86
C LEU A 35 -0.44 7.11 -13.03
N LEU A 36 -0.37 5.97 -12.34
CA LEU A 36 -1.43 5.51 -11.46
C LEU A 36 -1.62 6.46 -10.29
N ARG A 37 -0.53 6.90 -9.65
CA ARG A 37 -0.58 7.85 -8.54
C ARG A 37 -1.23 9.17 -8.97
N GLU A 38 -0.83 9.72 -10.12
CA GLU A 38 -1.46 10.92 -10.67
C GLU A 38 -2.97 10.72 -10.91
N THR A 39 -3.34 9.56 -11.46
CA THR A 39 -4.75 9.22 -11.73
C THR A 39 -5.56 9.10 -10.44
N VAL A 40 -5.05 8.37 -9.44
CA VAL A 40 -5.68 8.19 -8.14
C VAL A 40 -5.79 9.52 -7.40
N SER A 41 -4.71 10.31 -7.36
CA SER A 41 -4.72 11.66 -6.76
C SER A 41 -5.79 12.55 -7.41
N ARG A 42 -5.93 12.52 -8.75
CA ARG A 42 -7.01 13.27 -9.41
C ARG A 42 -8.40 12.80 -8.97
N LEU A 43 -8.63 11.49 -8.94
CA LEU A 43 -9.93 10.91 -8.55
C LEU A 43 -10.30 11.27 -7.10
N VAL A 44 -9.33 11.26 -6.19
CA VAL A 44 -9.55 11.55 -4.77
C VAL A 44 -9.65 13.06 -4.50
N GLU A 45 -8.73 13.85 -5.04
CA GLU A 45 -8.58 15.26 -4.65
C GLU A 45 -9.50 16.18 -5.46
N VAL A 46 -9.64 15.92 -6.77
CA VAL A 46 -10.42 16.76 -7.69
C VAL A 46 -11.85 16.23 -7.80
N GLU A 47 -12.00 14.93 -8.06
CA GLU A 47 -13.31 14.32 -8.29
C GLU A 47 -14.01 13.85 -6.99
N LYS A 48 -13.33 13.99 -5.83
CA LYS A 48 -13.85 13.66 -4.49
C LYS A 48 -14.47 12.26 -4.39
N ARG A 49 -13.91 11.30 -5.13
CA ARG A 49 -14.35 9.89 -5.06
C ARG A 49 -13.99 9.31 -3.71
N LYS A 50 -14.94 8.60 -3.10
CA LYS A 50 -14.79 7.98 -1.78
C LYS A 50 -14.46 6.49 -1.84
N SER A 51 -14.60 5.88 -3.00
CA SER A 51 -14.37 4.44 -3.21
C SER A 51 -13.67 4.22 -4.54
N LEU A 52 -12.60 3.42 -4.51
CA LEU A 52 -11.81 3.03 -5.67
C LEU A 52 -11.65 1.50 -5.69
N ALA A 53 -11.92 0.90 -6.85
CA ALA A 53 -11.71 -0.52 -7.09
C ALA A 53 -10.60 -0.71 -8.14
N PHE A 54 -9.77 -1.73 -8.01
CA PHE A 54 -8.71 -2.04 -8.98
C PHE A 54 -8.90 -3.45 -9.53
N ALA A 55 -9.04 -3.58 -10.86
CA ALA A 55 -9.15 -4.87 -11.52
C ALA A 55 -7.75 -5.47 -11.73
N MET A 56 -7.46 -6.56 -11.02
CA MET A 56 -6.12 -7.17 -10.94
C MET A 56 -5.97 -8.43 -11.81
N ASN A 57 -6.93 -8.72 -12.70
CA ASN A 57 -7.06 -10.00 -13.43
C ASN A 57 -5.76 -10.47 -14.14
N HIS A 58 -4.94 -9.53 -14.62
CA HIS A 58 -3.71 -9.83 -15.36
C HIS A 58 -2.43 -9.48 -14.60
N VAL A 59 -2.55 -8.83 -13.44
CA VAL A 59 -1.38 -8.35 -12.70
C VAL A 59 -0.71 -9.52 -11.99
N LYS A 60 0.56 -9.77 -12.32
CA LYS A 60 1.38 -10.80 -11.69
C LYS A 60 2.25 -10.26 -10.57
N TYR A 61 2.80 -9.07 -10.76
CA TYR A 61 3.70 -8.45 -9.81
C TYR A 61 3.37 -6.98 -9.63
N VAL A 62 3.25 -6.55 -8.37
CA VAL A 62 3.04 -5.16 -7.98
C VAL A 62 4.20 -4.73 -7.07
N PRO A 63 4.90 -3.61 -7.39
CA PRO A 63 5.94 -3.10 -6.51
C PRO A 63 5.37 -2.62 -5.18
N SER A 64 6.19 -2.59 -4.13
CA SER A 64 5.81 -2.12 -2.79
C SER A 64 5.18 -0.72 -2.79
N GLY A 65 5.64 0.16 -3.69
CA GLY A 65 5.09 1.51 -3.86
C GLY A 65 3.61 1.56 -4.25
N PHE A 66 3.06 0.50 -4.85
CA PHE A 66 1.63 0.38 -5.12
C PHE A 66 0.84 0.27 -3.82
N PHE A 67 1.24 -0.62 -2.91
CA PHE A 67 0.58 -0.82 -1.63
C PHE A 67 0.65 0.42 -0.74
N GLY A 68 1.82 1.08 -0.70
CA GLY A 68 1.97 2.35 0.01
C GLY A 68 0.99 3.41 -0.51
N MET A 69 0.80 3.50 -1.83
CA MET A 69 -0.18 4.41 -2.43
C MET A 69 -1.63 4.06 -2.04
N LEU A 70 -1.98 2.78 -1.96
CA LEU A 70 -3.31 2.37 -1.52
C LEU A 70 -3.56 2.71 -0.04
N LEU A 71 -2.56 2.48 0.81
CA LEU A 71 -2.61 2.82 2.22
C LEU A 71 -2.73 4.35 2.42
N ASP A 72 -1.95 5.15 1.68
CA ASP A 72 -2.06 6.62 1.68
C ASP A 72 -3.50 7.09 1.38
N CYS A 73 -4.21 6.38 0.50
CA CYS A 73 -5.60 6.70 0.15
C CYS A 73 -6.56 6.25 1.26
N PHE A 74 -6.33 5.08 1.83
CA PHE A 74 -7.12 4.55 2.93
C PHE A 74 -7.03 5.42 4.19
N ASP A 75 -5.84 5.92 4.53
CA ASP A 75 -5.62 6.84 5.64
C ASP A 75 -6.37 8.17 5.46
N ARG A 76 -6.67 8.54 4.21
CA ARG A 76 -7.51 9.70 3.86
C ARG A 76 -9.01 9.38 3.90
N GLY A 77 -9.39 8.17 4.30
CA GLY A 77 -10.77 7.70 4.38
C GLY A 77 -11.37 7.23 3.06
N ILE A 78 -10.53 6.85 2.08
CA ILE A 78 -10.99 6.31 0.80
C ILE A 78 -11.08 4.79 0.89
N GLU A 79 -12.23 4.23 0.52
CA GLU A 79 -12.42 2.78 0.45
C GLU A 79 -11.66 2.21 -0.74
N ILE A 80 -10.82 1.20 -0.50
CA ILE A 80 -10.03 0.54 -1.54
C ILE A 80 -10.45 -0.91 -1.68
N THR A 81 -10.68 -1.36 -2.91
CA THR A 81 -11.03 -2.75 -3.22
C THR A 81 -10.17 -3.29 -4.36
N LEU A 82 -9.67 -4.52 -4.22
CA LEU A 82 -8.97 -5.26 -5.28
C LEU A 82 -9.88 -6.37 -5.82
N LEU A 83 -10.06 -6.39 -7.13
CA LEU A 83 -10.90 -7.38 -7.81
C LEU A 83 -10.03 -8.40 -8.55
N ASN A 84 -10.31 -9.68 -8.31
CA ASN A 84 -9.64 -10.84 -8.89
C ASN A 84 -8.10 -10.75 -8.87
N PRO A 85 -7.46 -10.47 -7.72
CA PRO A 85 -6.02 -10.62 -7.59
C PRO A 85 -5.63 -12.08 -7.83
N ASN A 86 -4.48 -12.29 -8.45
CA ASN A 86 -3.97 -13.64 -8.66
C ASN A 86 -3.32 -14.21 -7.38
N ASN A 87 -3.05 -15.52 -7.38
CA ASN A 87 -2.47 -16.22 -6.23
C ASN A 87 -1.11 -15.67 -5.76
N HIS A 88 -0.36 -15.05 -6.67
CA HIS A 88 0.93 -14.46 -6.32
C HIS A 88 0.75 -13.18 -5.51
N VAL A 89 -0.17 -12.30 -5.94
CA VAL A 89 -0.53 -11.07 -5.22
C VAL A 89 -1.18 -11.41 -3.89
N THR A 90 -2.09 -12.39 -3.83
CA THR A 90 -2.72 -12.81 -2.57
C THR A 90 -1.75 -13.51 -1.61
N GLY A 91 -0.65 -14.05 -2.13
CA GLY A 91 0.42 -14.68 -1.35
C GLY A 91 1.39 -13.67 -0.70
N MET A 92 1.31 -12.39 -1.06
CA MET A 92 2.18 -11.37 -0.48
C MET A 92 1.80 -11.07 0.98
N LEU A 93 2.80 -10.95 1.86
CA LEU A 93 2.59 -10.65 3.29
C LEU A 93 1.71 -9.42 3.51
N TRP A 94 1.96 -8.35 2.75
CA TRP A 94 1.14 -7.14 2.78
C TRP A 94 -0.31 -7.40 2.40
N PHE A 95 -0.55 -8.25 1.39
CA PHE A 95 -1.92 -8.58 1.01
C PHE A 95 -2.63 -9.33 2.13
N GLN A 96 -2.00 -10.38 2.66
CA GLN A 96 -2.58 -11.20 3.74
C GLN A 96 -2.84 -10.40 5.01
N ARG A 97 -2.04 -9.37 5.26
CA ARG A 97 -2.16 -8.54 6.47
C ARG A 97 -3.18 -7.43 6.34
N PHE A 98 -3.34 -6.85 5.15
CA PHE A 98 -4.13 -5.63 4.94
C PHE A 98 -5.35 -5.81 4.05
N PHE A 99 -5.59 -6.99 3.49
CA PHE A 99 -6.77 -7.26 2.69
C PHE A 99 -7.59 -8.43 3.23
N GLU A 100 -8.90 -8.23 3.30
CA GLU A 100 -9.86 -9.25 3.65
C GLU A 100 -10.84 -9.49 2.50
N GLU A 101 -11.26 -10.74 2.28
CA GLU A 101 -12.24 -11.05 1.25
C GLU A 101 -13.63 -10.57 1.68
N SER A 102 -14.19 -9.60 0.94
CA SER A 102 -15.52 -9.02 1.20
C SER A 102 -16.61 -9.73 0.40
N ALA A 103 -16.28 -10.16 -0.82
CA ALA A 103 -17.13 -10.98 -1.68
C ALA A 103 -16.25 -11.87 -2.55
N ARG A 104 -16.83 -12.86 -3.22
CA ARG A 104 -16.08 -13.82 -4.05
C ARG A 104 -15.17 -13.09 -5.05
N GLY A 105 -13.85 -13.17 -4.85
CA GLY A 105 -12.85 -12.52 -5.70
C GLY A 105 -12.73 -11.01 -5.52
N SER A 106 -13.26 -10.45 -4.43
CA SER A 106 -13.19 -9.02 -4.09
C SER A 106 -12.61 -8.84 -2.70
N PHE A 107 -11.51 -8.10 -2.62
CA PHE A 107 -10.73 -7.96 -1.39
C PHE A 107 -10.66 -6.50 -0.98
N GLN A 108 -11.11 -6.20 0.22
CA GLN A 108 -11.17 -4.83 0.73
C GLN A 108 -9.95 -4.54 1.61
N LEU A 109 -9.36 -3.37 1.42
CA LEU A 109 -8.27 -2.90 2.27
C LEU A 109 -8.84 -2.51 3.64
N HIS A 110 -8.14 -2.89 4.70
CA HIS A 110 -8.41 -2.51 6.08
C HIS A 110 -7.12 -2.04 6.76
N SER A 111 -7.24 -1.43 7.94
CA SER A 111 -6.14 -0.85 8.72
C SER A 111 -5.08 -1.87 9.18
N GLY A 112 -5.29 -3.16 8.87
CA GLY A 112 -4.56 -4.29 9.43
C GLY A 112 -5.05 -4.64 10.84
N PRO A 113 -4.61 -5.77 11.40
CA PRO A 113 -4.87 -6.10 12.80
C PRO A 113 -4.27 -5.03 13.70
N ASP A 114 -5.03 -4.63 14.73
CA ASP A 114 -4.50 -4.02 15.96
C ASP A 114 -3.61 -5.06 16.67
N GLU A 115 -2.49 -5.45 16.05
CA GLU A 115 -1.39 -5.96 16.86
C GLU A 115 -0.79 -4.73 17.53
N GLU A 116 -1.12 -4.57 18.81
CA GLU A 116 -0.16 -4.02 19.76
C GLU A 116 1.13 -4.79 19.54
N ILE A 117 2.06 -4.23 18.76
CA ILE A 117 3.43 -4.73 18.71
C ILE A 117 3.87 -4.64 20.16
N PRO A 118 4.05 -5.75 20.90
CA PRO A 118 4.44 -5.66 22.29
C PRO A 118 5.83 -5.03 22.26
N HIS A 119 5.94 -3.77 22.68
CA HIS A 119 7.21 -3.05 22.71
C HIS A 119 8.26 -3.76 23.57
N ASP A 120 7.83 -4.71 24.40
CA ASP A 120 8.65 -5.50 25.32
C ASP A 120 8.94 -6.93 24.85
N GLN A 121 8.52 -7.33 23.65
CA GLN A 121 8.91 -8.64 23.11
C GLN A 121 10.11 -8.50 22.17
N PRO A 122 11.23 -9.22 22.45
CA PRO A 122 12.35 -9.27 21.53
C PRO A 122 11.87 -9.83 20.18
N LEU A 123 12.24 -9.16 19.09
CA LEU A 123 11.89 -9.60 17.76
C LEU A 123 12.49 -10.99 17.50
N PRO A 124 11.84 -11.86 16.70
CA PRO A 124 12.31 -13.23 16.50
C PRO A 124 13.69 -13.34 15.81
N TRP A 125 14.28 -12.22 15.39
CA TRP A 125 15.62 -12.10 14.81
C TRP A 125 16.60 -11.26 15.66
N THR A 126 16.20 -10.77 16.84
CA THR A 126 17.19 -10.24 17.80
C THR A 126 17.83 -11.42 18.49
N SER A 127 19.09 -11.68 18.15
CA SER A 127 19.92 -12.63 18.89
C SER A 127 20.25 -12.01 20.25
N GLU A 128 20.59 -12.80 21.27
CA GLU A 128 21.05 -12.27 22.58
C GLU A 128 22.23 -11.29 22.38
N ASP A 129 23.07 -11.52 21.36
CA ASP A 129 24.14 -10.63 20.92
C ASP A 129 23.67 -9.23 20.47
N ASP A 130 22.50 -9.11 19.82
CA ASP A 130 21.98 -7.83 19.31
C ASP A 130 21.51 -6.91 20.46
N GLN A 131 20.98 -7.51 21.52
CA GLN A 131 20.58 -6.79 22.73
C GLN A 131 21.81 -6.23 23.46
N GLU A 132 22.89 -7.02 23.56
CA GLU A 132 24.15 -6.57 24.16
C GLU A 132 24.81 -5.44 23.36
N ILE A 133 24.72 -5.48 22.02
CA ILE A 133 25.18 -4.40 21.14
C ILE A 133 24.33 -3.13 21.31
N TRP A 134 23.01 -3.28 21.47
CA TRP A 134 22.11 -2.14 21.73
C TRP A 134 22.45 -1.45 23.05
N ASP A 135 22.57 -2.22 24.14
CA ASP A 135 22.88 -1.72 25.48
C ASP A 135 24.27 -1.07 25.53
N ALA A 136 25.26 -1.68 24.87
CA ALA A 136 26.61 -1.14 24.76
C ALA A 136 26.65 0.18 23.97
N ASN A 137 25.75 0.37 23.00
CA ASN A 137 25.63 1.60 22.23
C ASN A 137 24.85 2.68 23.00
N GLU A 138 23.82 2.31 23.76
CA GLU A 138 23.07 3.23 24.61
C GLU A 138 23.96 3.86 25.68
N ALA A 139 24.82 3.05 26.32
CA ALA A 139 25.82 3.53 27.29
C ALA A 139 26.85 4.51 26.69
N LYS A 140 27.04 4.49 25.36
CA LYS A 140 27.99 5.34 24.63
C LYS A 140 27.34 6.59 24.01
N ARG A 141 26.01 6.75 24.09
CA ARG A 141 25.34 7.92 23.52
C ARG A 141 25.72 9.18 24.32
N PRO A 142 26.32 10.21 23.69
CA PRO A 142 26.60 11.46 24.37
C PRO A 142 25.26 12.11 24.77
N ARG A 143 25.13 12.50 26.05
CA ARG A 143 23.96 13.22 26.55
C ARG A 143 23.85 14.55 25.80
N VAL A 144 22.79 14.71 25.02
CA VAL A 144 22.51 15.96 24.31
C VAL A 144 22.21 17.05 25.37
N PRO A 145 22.89 18.21 25.34
CA PRO A 145 22.61 19.28 26.29
C PRO A 145 21.17 19.77 26.10
N THR A 146 20.35 19.67 27.14
CA THR A 146 19.02 20.26 27.18
C THR A 146 19.10 21.77 26.98
N LEU A 147 18.72 22.26 25.81
CA LEU A 147 18.50 23.69 25.56
C LEU A 147 17.36 24.16 26.47
N HIS A 148 17.73 24.78 27.61
CA HIS A 148 16.80 25.57 28.39
C HIS A 148 16.38 26.78 27.56
N ARG A 149 15.10 26.82 27.21
CA ARG A 149 14.46 27.95 26.56
C ARG A 149 14.03 28.91 27.67
N SER A 150 14.76 30.00 27.84
CA SER A 150 14.33 31.17 28.63
C SER A 150 13.45 32.08 27.80
#